data_AF-A0A966B8K0-F1
#
_entry.id   AF-A0A966B8K0-F1
#
_cell.length_a   1.000
_cell.length_b   1.000
_cell.length_c   1.000
_cell.angle_alpha   90.00
_cell.angle_beta   90.00
_cell.angle_gamma   90.00
#
_symmetry.space_group_name_H-M   'P 1'
#
loop_
_entity.id
_entity.type
_entity.pdbx_description
1 polymer ?
#
loop_
_entity_poly.entity_id
_entity_poly.type
_entity_poly.pdbx_seq_one_letter_code
_entity_poly.pdbx_strand_id
1 'polypeptide(L)'
;MTRLSARVFGCVVLSSCGSDSRTSVSDGEESDGDGSTESQFVDFEIVAYDGPIDVSCGSVVFPDRYIDLGIYPVFVDHLGDFVPDNFREEFDLEWEEGLNDVVLREIEHTGTRIHLFGMVPGAADGRAHYREISFDLRGDEWRMELWGGCRPEVKVNGFGIGELRLDPTNQPTASTETLTLLVTERACASGELPVGRAIAPVIFESEDAVDVLMLIEDSRGHAECPGNPSFPLTVELEAPLADRVVRDISVEPPIELAWPIPTRPSELSIVIEGAPPDDGTANVFAWTGTQAGALLLESQGWSEFAGWIQAWSPADEPRVISGFVAACGADRCAEECEGEACVAADRMLGPECSAGYEPMEGFDSTITISYANQTCTIDQQLTPIP
;
A
#
# COMPACT_ATOMS: atom_id res chain seq x y z
N MET A 1 -33.28 5.78 13.17
CA MET A 1 -32.92 4.67 12.25
C MET A 1 -33.66 4.89 10.94
N THR A 2 -33.10 5.75 10.09
CA THR A 2 -33.60 6.03 8.75
C THR A 2 -32.96 4.98 7.83
N ARG A 3 -33.77 4.12 7.20
CA ARG A 3 -33.25 3.16 6.22
C ARG A 3 -32.77 3.94 4.99
N LEU A 4 -31.46 4.02 4.76
CA LEU A 4 -30.94 4.42 3.45
C LEU A 4 -31.32 3.33 2.44
N SER A 5 -32.03 3.72 1.39
CA SER A 5 -32.35 2.85 0.26
C SER A 5 -31.28 3.06 -0.80
N ALA A 6 -30.42 2.06 -1.04
CA ALA A 6 -29.68 2.00 -2.30
C ALA A 6 -30.70 1.85 -3.43
N ARG A 7 -30.66 2.73 -4.45
CA ARG A 7 -31.46 2.58 -5.66
C ARG A 7 -30.52 2.47 -6.85
N VAL A 8 -30.69 1.38 -7.57
CA VAL A 8 -29.96 1.05 -8.79
C VAL A 8 -30.50 1.89 -9.94
N PHE A 9 -29.62 2.57 -10.67
CA PHE A 9 -29.93 3.16 -11.97
C PHE A 9 -29.32 2.32 -13.09
N GLY A 10 -30.17 1.90 -14.03
CA GLY A 10 -29.73 1.26 -15.25
C GLY A 10 -29.22 2.31 -16.25
N CYS A 11 -28.03 2.08 -16.80
CA CYS A 11 -27.53 2.84 -17.95
C CYS A 11 -28.52 2.74 -19.11
N VAL A 12 -29.08 3.88 -19.52
CA VAL A 12 -29.81 4.01 -20.78
C VAL A 12 -28.78 4.29 -21.87
N VAL A 13 -28.39 3.27 -22.63
CA VAL A 13 -27.63 3.46 -23.87
C VAL A 13 -28.55 4.10 -24.90
N LEU A 14 -28.40 5.41 -25.12
CA LEU A 14 -29.04 6.10 -26.24
C LEU A 14 -28.28 5.77 -27.53
N SER A 15 -28.74 4.74 -28.25
CA SER A 15 -28.35 4.55 -29.65
C SER A 15 -28.94 5.67 -30.50
N SER A 16 -28.12 6.67 -30.86
CA SER A 16 -28.53 7.66 -31.86
C SER A 16 -28.44 7.03 -33.26
N CYS A 17 -29.59 6.87 -33.92
CA CYS A 17 -29.67 6.68 -35.36
C CYS A 17 -29.87 8.04 -36.03
N GLY A 18 -29.02 8.38 -37.00
CA GLY A 18 -29.06 9.67 -37.71
C GLY A 18 -28.36 9.65 -39.06
N SER A 19 -28.98 8.98 -40.01
CA SER A 19 -29.07 9.20 -41.48
C SER A 19 -28.07 10.10 -42.24
N ASP A 20 -27.45 9.47 -43.25
CA ASP A 20 -27.13 9.93 -44.61
C ASP A 20 -26.97 11.44 -44.92
N SER A 21 -25.78 11.79 -45.42
CA SER A 21 -25.61 12.78 -46.50
C SER A 21 -24.34 12.50 -47.32
N ARG A 22 -24.51 12.47 -48.65
CA ARG A 22 -23.54 12.21 -49.71
C ARG A 22 -22.40 13.25 -49.81
N THR A 23 -21.47 12.91 -50.73
CA THR A 23 -20.45 13.72 -51.46
C THR A 23 -19.06 13.66 -50.80
N SER A 24 -17.93 13.33 -51.43
CA SER A 24 -17.52 13.14 -52.83
C SER A 24 -16.29 12.23 -52.88
N VAL A 25 -16.10 11.54 -54.00
CA VAL A 25 -14.86 10.87 -54.40
C VAL A 25 -13.81 11.93 -54.76
N SER A 26 -12.60 11.78 -54.21
CA SER A 26 -11.36 12.28 -54.81
C SER A 26 -10.23 11.29 -54.51
N ASP A 27 -9.63 10.80 -55.59
CA ASP A 27 -8.44 9.94 -55.61
C ASP A 27 -7.18 10.68 -55.18
N GLY A 28 -6.27 9.94 -54.54
CA GLY A 28 -4.82 10.19 -54.57
C GLY A 28 -4.24 10.83 -53.32
N GLU A 29 -3.50 10.05 -52.53
CA GLU A 29 -2.03 10.15 -52.39
C GLU A 29 -1.54 9.22 -51.25
N GLU A 30 -0.36 8.63 -51.45
CA GLU A 30 0.40 7.87 -50.47
C GLU A 30 0.52 8.65 -49.15
N SER A 31 0.08 8.03 -48.04
CA SER A 31 0.33 8.53 -46.69
C SER A 31 1.24 7.58 -45.96
N ASP A 32 2.39 8.11 -45.58
CA ASP A 32 3.36 7.53 -44.67
C ASP A 32 2.68 7.03 -43.38
N GLY A 33 3.21 5.91 -42.87
CA GLY A 33 2.73 5.25 -41.67
C GLY A 33 2.92 6.12 -40.43
N ASP A 34 1.88 6.85 -40.06
CA ASP A 34 1.75 7.46 -38.74
C ASP A 34 1.39 6.34 -37.76
N GLY A 35 2.35 5.96 -36.92
CA GLY A 35 2.17 5.04 -35.81
C GLY A 35 1.38 5.72 -34.70
N SER A 36 0.13 6.08 -34.96
CA SER A 36 -0.79 6.48 -33.91
C SER A 36 -1.07 5.26 -33.05
N THR A 37 -0.45 5.19 -31.89
CA THR A 37 -0.84 4.27 -30.83
C THR A 37 -2.25 4.65 -30.40
N GLU A 38 -3.26 4.09 -31.08
CA GLU A 38 -4.64 4.14 -30.59
C GLU A 38 -4.62 3.50 -29.21
N SER A 39 -4.77 4.33 -28.18
CA SER A 39 -5.03 3.86 -26.82
C SER A 39 -6.28 2.99 -26.90
N GLN A 40 -6.09 1.67 -26.85
CA GLN A 40 -7.19 0.72 -26.84
C GLN A 40 -7.96 0.95 -25.54
N PHE A 41 -9.09 1.63 -25.65
CA PHE A 41 -10.06 1.71 -24.57
C PHE A 41 -10.58 0.29 -24.33
N VAL A 42 -10.20 -0.27 -23.18
CA VAL A 42 -10.74 -1.54 -22.72
C VAL A 42 -12.13 -1.26 -22.16
N ASP A 43 -13.14 -1.90 -22.73
CA ASP A 43 -14.52 -1.80 -22.26
C ASP A 43 -14.72 -2.79 -21.11
N PHE A 44 -15.17 -2.30 -19.95
CA PHE A 44 -15.41 -3.11 -18.76
C PHE A 44 -16.91 -3.31 -18.56
N GLU A 45 -17.31 -4.52 -18.17
CA GLU A 45 -18.72 -4.80 -17.86
C GLU A 45 -19.06 -4.23 -16.47
N ILE A 46 -19.74 -3.09 -16.46
CA ILE A 46 -20.22 -2.48 -15.20
C ILE A 46 -21.59 -3.04 -14.85
N VAL A 47 -21.72 -3.63 -13.66
CA VAL A 47 -22.96 -4.20 -13.15
C VAL A 47 -23.38 -3.54 -11.84
N ALA A 48 -24.69 -3.52 -11.56
CA ALA A 48 -25.19 -3.12 -10.26
C ALA A 48 -25.08 -4.27 -9.26
N TYR A 49 -24.65 -3.97 -8.03
CA TYR A 49 -24.62 -4.93 -6.92
C TYR A 49 -25.69 -4.59 -5.88
N ASP A 50 -26.55 -5.56 -5.57
CA ASP A 50 -27.64 -5.45 -4.58
C ASP A 50 -27.59 -6.55 -3.50
N GLY A 51 -26.52 -7.35 -3.48
CA GLY A 51 -26.33 -8.44 -2.54
C GLY A 51 -25.90 -7.99 -1.13
N PRO A 52 -25.78 -8.94 -0.19
CA PRO A 52 -25.28 -8.65 1.16
C PRO A 52 -23.80 -8.23 1.12
N ILE A 53 -23.42 -7.36 2.05
CA ILE A 53 -22.04 -6.91 2.24
C ILE A 53 -21.69 -7.22 3.69
N ASP A 54 -20.78 -8.16 3.88
CA ASP A 54 -20.28 -8.52 5.20
C ASP A 54 -19.00 -7.74 5.49
N VAL A 55 -18.74 -7.43 6.75
CA VAL A 55 -17.42 -6.95 7.19
C VAL A 55 -16.82 -8.02 8.06
N SER A 56 -15.59 -8.43 7.75
CA SER A 56 -14.90 -9.47 8.51
C SER A 56 -13.60 -8.94 9.09
N CYS A 57 -13.26 -9.44 10.27
CA CYS A 57 -11.98 -9.18 10.90
C CYS A 57 -11.52 -10.50 11.51
N GLY A 58 -10.50 -11.11 10.89
CA GLY A 58 -10.07 -12.47 11.24
C GLY A 58 -11.22 -13.47 11.14
N SER A 59 -11.63 -14.03 12.27
CA SER A 59 -12.73 -14.99 12.33
C SER A 59 -14.10 -14.37 12.66
N VAL A 60 -14.13 -13.07 13.00
CA VAL A 60 -15.38 -12.33 13.26
C VAL A 60 -16.00 -11.87 11.95
N VAL A 61 -17.31 -12.08 11.80
CA VAL A 61 -18.11 -11.55 10.70
C VAL A 61 -19.24 -10.69 11.24
N PHE A 62 -19.33 -9.46 10.75
CA PHE A 62 -20.39 -8.51 11.04
C PHE A 62 -21.36 -8.48 9.85
N PRO A 63 -22.67 -8.70 10.06
CA PRO A 63 -23.67 -8.82 9.00
C PRO A 63 -24.04 -7.46 8.37
N ASP A 64 -23.42 -6.38 8.82
CA ASP A 64 -23.62 -5.03 8.36
C ASP A 64 -22.26 -4.38 8.07
N ARG A 65 -22.27 -3.42 7.15
CA ARG A 65 -21.08 -2.64 6.78
C ARG A 65 -20.47 -1.82 7.94
N TYR A 66 -21.25 -1.57 8.99
CA TYR A 66 -20.81 -0.80 10.15
C TYR A 66 -20.67 -1.72 11.35
N ILE A 67 -19.50 -1.65 11.98
CA ILE A 67 -19.23 -2.38 13.21
C ILE A 67 -19.86 -1.62 14.38
N ASP A 68 -21.08 -2.01 14.77
CA ASP A 68 -21.69 -1.52 16.01
C ASP A 68 -21.32 -2.44 17.18
N LEU A 69 -20.21 -2.13 17.86
CA LEU A 69 -19.79 -2.85 19.05
C LEU A 69 -20.74 -2.64 20.26
N GLY A 70 -21.65 -1.67 20.20
CA GLY A 70 -22.61 -1.38 21.26
C GLY A 70 -23.66 -2.47 21.47
N ILE A 71 -23.90 -3.32 20.46
CA ILE A 71 -24.84 -4.44 20.56
C ILE A 71 -24.28 -5.62 21.35
N TYR A 72 -22.96 -5.68 21.54
CA TYR A 72 -22.28 -6.75 22.27
C TYR A 72 -22.04 -6.35 23.74
N PRO A 73 -22.13 -7.30 24.68
CA PRO A 73 -21.83 -7.03 26.07
C PRO A 73 -20.34 -6.69 26.25
N VAL A 74 -20.05 -5.79 27.20
CA VAL A 74 -18.67 -5.51 27.62
C VAL A 74 -18.13 -6.73 28.35
N PHE A 75 -16.93 -7.16 27.98
CA PHE A 75 -16.19 -8.17 28.72
C PHE A 75 -15.64 -7.56 30.01
N VAL A 76 -16.00 -8.14 31.15
CA VAL A 76 -15.68 -7.59 32.48
C VAL A 76 -14.75 -8.48 33.31
N ASP A 77 -14.48 -9.70 32.84
CA ASP A 77 -13.58 -10.62 33.53
C ASP A 77 -12.12 -10.19 33.34
N HIS A 78 -11.26 -10.62 34.26
CA HIS A 78 -9.83 -10.36 34.14
C HIS A 78 -9.23 -11.33 33.13
N LEU A 79 -8.66 -10.83 32.03
CA LEU A 79 -8.02 -11.69 31.01
C LEU A 79 -6.90 -12.56 31.58
N GLY A 80 -6.21 -12.08 32.61
CA GLY A 80 -5.19 -12.84 33.33
C GLY A 80 -5.71 -14.13 33.99
N ASP A 81 -7.03 -14.31 34.11
CA ASP A 81 -7.64 -15.57 34.56
C ASP A 81 -7.68 -16.64 33.45
N PHE A 82 -7.49 -16.24 32.19
CA PHE A 82 -7.50 -17.10 30.99
C PHE A 82 -6.10 -17.31 30.38
N VAL A 83 -5.09 -16.61 30.91
CA VAL A 83 -3.70 -16.68 30.42
C VAL A 83 -2.89 -17.58 31.38
N PRO A 84 -2.23 -18.64 30.88
CA PRO A 84 -1.36 -19.48 31.70
C PRO A 84 -0.25 -18.68 32.39
N ASP A 85 0.14 -19.06 33.62
CA ASP A 85 1.15 -18.34 34.42
C ASP A 85 2.47 -18.11 33.67
N ASN A 86 2.88 -19.04 32.80
CA ASN A 86 4.11 -18.93 32.03
C ASN A 86 4.05 -17.95 30.85
N PHE A 87 2.86 -17.44 30.52
CA PHE A 87 2.63 -16.43 29.47
C PHE A 87 2.23 -15.07 30.05
N ARG A 88 2.01 -15.01 31.37
CA ARG A 88 1.49 -13.83 32.06
C ARG A 88 2.45 -12.65 32.02
N GLU A 89 3.76 -12.87 32.16
CA GLU A 89 4.75 -11.78 32.10
C GLU A 89 4.83 -11.12 30.71
N GLU A 90 4.77 -11.91 29.63
CA GLU A 90 4.77 -11.39 28.25
C GLU A 90 3.44 -10.70 27.93
N PHE A 91 2.32 -11.31 28.33
CA PHE A 91 0.99 -10.73 28.18
C PHE A 91 0.84 -9.42 28.95
N ASP A 92 1.30 -9.35 30.20
CA ASP A 92 1.19 -8.14 31.02
C ASP A 92 2.01 -6.98 30.42
N LEU A 93 3.19 -7.25 29.83
CA LEU A 93 3.99 -6.23 29.15
C LEU A 93 3.27 -5.63 27.93
N GLU A 94 2.77 -6.46 27.02
CA GLU A 94 2.03 -5.97 25.86
C GLU A 94 0.66 -5.37 26.24
N TRP A 95 0.04 -5.89 27.29
CA TRP A 95 -1.21 -5.35 27.84
C TRP A 95 -1.02 -3.92 28.35
N GLU A 96 0.07 -3.69 29.09
CA GLU A 96 0.45 -2.37 29.59
C GLU A 96 0.76 -1.37 28.49
N GLU A 97 1.30 -1.82 27.35
CA GLU A 97 1.73 -0.96 26.24
C GLU A 97 0.61 -0.54 25.27
N GLY A 98 -0.63 -1.02 25.40
CA GLY A 98 -1.70 -0.52 24.52
C GLY A 98 -3.10 -1.13 24.62
N LEU A 99 -3.34 -2.12 25.49
CA LEU A 99 -4.65 -2.75 25.64
C LEU A 99 -5.44 -2.26 26.85
N ASN A 100 -4.80 -1.62 27.82
CA ASN A 100 -5.47 -1.03 28.98
C ASN A 100 -6.65 -0.09 28.62
N ASP A 101 -6.60 0.52 27.44
CA ASP A 101 -7.64 1.44 26.97
C ASP A 101 -8.69 0.77 26.04
N VAL A 102 -8.52 -0.51 25.68
CA VAL A 102 -9.43 -1.21 24.78
C VAL A 102 -10.64 -1.73 25.56
N VAL A 103 -11.83 -1.23 25.21
CA VAL A 103 -13.09 -1.81 25.69
C VAL A 103 -13.39 -3.06 24.87
N LEU A 104 -13.00 -4.22 25.40
CA LEU A 104 -13.31 -5.51 24.80
C LEU A 104 -14.79 -5.86 24.97
N ARG A 105 -15.34 -6.41 23.90
CA ARG A 105 -16.72 -6.86 23.80
C ARG A 105 -16.72 -8.35 23.50
N GLU A 106 -17.62 -9.06 24.14
CA GLU A 106 -17.77 -10.49 23.93
C GLU A 106 -18.65 -10.74 22.70
N ILE A 107 -18.00 -11.15 21.60
CA ILE A 107 -18.67 -11.46 20.33
C ILE A 107 -19.23 -12.88 20.37
N GLU A 108 -18.49 -13.80 21.00
CA GLU A 108 -18.89 -15.19 21.19
C GLU A 108 -18.47 -15.66 22.57
N HIS A 109 -19.37 -16.37 23.27
CA HIS A 109 -19.05 -17.09 24.49
C HIS A 109 -19.81 -18.40 24.52
N THR A 110 -19.06 -19.48 24.39
CA THR A 110 -19.55 -20.85 24.50
C THR A 110 -18.81 -21.55 25.64
N GLY A 111 -19.25 -22.76 25.99
CA GLY A 111 -18.55 -23.56 27.01
C GLY A 111 -17.12 -23.95 26.64
N THR A 112 -16.67 -23.71 25.41
CA THR A 112 -15.33 -24.07 24.94
C THR A 112 -14.60 -22.97 24.18
N ARG A 113 -15.21 -21.80 24.00
CA ARG A 113 -14.64 -20.69 23.24
C ARG A 113 -15.12 -19.35 23.79
N ILE A 114 -14.19 -18.43 23.98
CA ILE A 114 -14.48 -17.01 24.24
C ILE A 114 -13.82 -16.21 23.13
N HIS A 115 -14.58 -15.35 22.49
CA HIS A 115 -14.11 -14.51 21.41
C HIS A 115 -14.44 -13.06 21.71
N LEU A 116 -13.39 -12.26 21.86
CA LEU A 116 -13.46 -10.87 22.23
C LEU A 116 -12.99 -10.00 21.07
N PHE A 117 -13.64 -8.85 20.93
CA PHE A 117 -13.29 -7.87 19.93
C PHE A 117 -13.46 -6.47 20.52
N GLY A 118 -12.54 -5.57 20.23
CA GLY A 118 -12.57 -4.22 20.80
C GLY A 118 -11.93 -3.19 19.89
N MET A 119 -12.29 -1.92 20.10
CA MET A 119 -11.69 -0.79 19.41
C MET A 119 -10.64 -0.14 20.31
N VAL A 120 -9.48 0.20 19.75
CA VAL A 120 -8.43 0.99 20.41
C VAL A 120 -8.81 2.47 20.32
N PRO A 121 -9.05 3.17 21.46
CA PRO A 121 -9.35 4.59 21.43
C PRO A 121 -8.15 5.40 20.93
N GLY A 122 -8.39 6.45 20.15
CA GLY A 122 -7.38 7.48 19.86
C GLY A 122 -6.23 7.08 18.94
N ALA A 123 -6.30 5.93 18.26
CA ALA A 123 -5.35 5.61 17.19
C ALA A 123 -5.50 6.64 16.04
N ALA A 124 -4.64 7.65 16.03
CA ALA A 124 -4.70 8.77 15.08
C ALA A 124 -3.89 8.54 13.80
N ASP A 125 -3.26 7.36 13.65
CA ASP A 125 -2.21 7.10 12.66
C ASP A 125 -2.55 6.02 11.62
N GLY A 126 -3.83 5.64 11.49
CA GLY A 126 -4.28 4.67 10.47
C GLY A 126 -3.86 3.22 10.72
N ARG A 127 -3.28 2.89 11.88
CA ARG A 127 -3.07 1.49 12.30
C ARG A 127 -4.39 0.84 12.74
N ALA A 128 -4.43 -0.50 12.64
CA ALA A 128 -5.58 -1.33 13.00
C ALA A 128 -6.28 -0.85 14.28
N HIS A 129 -7.46 -0.26 14.09
CA HIS A 129 -8.28 0.32 15.15
C HIS A 129 -8.95 -0.74 16.02
N TYR A 130 -8.79 -2.02 15.67
CA TYR A 130 -9.44 -3.11 16.36
C TYR A 130 -8.44 -4.14 16.86
N ARG A 131 -8.88 -4.88 17.88
CA ARG A 131 -8.19 -6.00 18.48
C ARG A 131 -9.13 -7.19 18.51
N GLU A 132 -8.60 -8.34 18.11
CA GLU A 132 -9.28 -9.63 18.22
C GLU A 132 -8.50 -10.47 19.23
N ILE A 133 -9.22 -11.09 20.16
CA ILE A 133 -8.65 -12.02 21.13
C ILE A 133 -9.58 -13.23 21.20
N SER A 134 -9.06 -14.43 20.99
CA SER A 134 -9.86 -15.64 21.19
C SER A 134 -9.17 -16.63 22.11
N PHE A 135 -9.98 -17.29 22.92
CA PHE A 135 -9.58 -18.35 23.82
C PHE A 135 -10.39 -19.60 23.49
N ASP A 136 -9.72 -20.75 23.45
CA ASP A 136 -10.35 -22.06 23.34
C ASP A 136 -10.05 -22.89 24.60
N LEU A 137 -11.05 -23.62 25.08
CA LEU A 137 -10.89 -24.56 26.18
C LEU A 137 -10.26 -25.86 25.66
N ARG A 138 -9.08 -26.22 26.16
CA ARG A 138 -8.35 -27.45 25.80
C ARG A 138 -8.19 -28.33 27.04
N GLY A 139 -9.07 -29.32 27.18
CA GLY A 139 -9.18 -30.08 28.43
C GLY A 139 -9.90 -29.26 29.48
N ASP A 140 -9.24 -28.99 30.60
CA ASP A 140 -9.77 -28.17 31.70
C ASP A 140 -9.07 -26.79 31.80
N GLU A 141 -8.35 -26.38 30.74
CA GLU A 141 -7.54 -25.16 30.70
C GLU A 141 -7.94 -24.29 29.50
N TRP A 142 -8.21 -23.00 29.75
CA TRP A 142 -8.37 -22.01 28.68
C TRP A 142 -7.01 -21.69 28.07
N ARG A 143 -6.96 -21.62 26.74
CA ARG A 143 -5.76 -21.25 26.01
C ARG A 143 -6.09 -20.17 25.01
N MET A 144 -5.25 -19.14 24.99
CA MET A 144 -5.29 -18.14 23.94
C MET A 144 -4.95 -18.81 22.60
N GLU A 145 -5.84 -18.66 21.63
CA GLU A 145 -5.68 -19.23 20.28
C GLU A 145 -5.30 -18.12 19.29
N LEU A 146 -5.86 -16.93 19.45
CA LEU A 146 -5.61 -15.79 18.58
C LEU A 146 -5.49 -14.53 19.42
N TRP A 147 -4.54 -13.69 19.04
CA TRP A 147 -4.42 -12.34 19.53
C TRP A 147 -3.69 -11.49 18.49
N GLY A 148 -4.22 -10.30 18.22
CA GLY A 148 -3.52 -9.35 17.37
C GLY A 148 -4.35 -8.11 17.02
N GLY A 149 -3.69 -7.19 16.32
CA GLY A 149 -4.36 -6.12 15.61
C GLY A 149 -5.23 -6.68 14.50
N CYS A 150 -6.42 -6.11 14.34
CA CYS A 150 -7.32 -6.50 13.28
C CYS A 150 -7.80 -5.27 12.51
N ARG A 151 -7.71 -5.32 11.18
CA ARG A 151 -8.25 -4.30 10.28
C ARG A 151 -9.46 -4.91 9.57
N PRO A 152 -10.69 -4.53 9.96
CA PRO A 152 -11.86 -5.11 9.34
C PRO A 152 -11.91 -4.75 7.86
N GLU A 153 -12.27 -5.73 7.05
CA GLU A 153 -12.38 -5.61 5.59
C GLU A 153 -13.74 -6.07 5.13
N VAL A 154 -14.26 -5.42 4.10
CA VAL A 154 -15.47 -5.87 3.40
C VAL A 154 -15.21 -7.20 2.71
N LYS A 155 -16.19 -8.10 2.80
CA LYS A 155 -16.25 -9.37 2.07
C LYS A 155 -17.58 -9.47 1.32
N VAL A 156 -17.48 -9.85 0.06
CA VAL A 156 -18.61 -10.08 -0.83
C VAL A 156 -18.41 -11.40 -1.55
N ASN A 157 -19.38 -12.30 -1.48
CA ASN A 157 -19.26 -13.61 -2.10
C ASN A 157 -19.19 -13.49 -3.63
N GLY A 158 -18.12 -14.03 -4.24
CA GLY A 158 -17.88 -14.02 -5.68
C GLY A 158 -17.25 -12.74 -6.21
N PHE A 159 -16.88 -11.80 -5.33
CA PHE A 159 -16.21 -10.56 -5.70
C PHE A 159 -15.00 -10.30 -4.79
N GLY A 160 -13.88 -9.94 -5.42
CA GLY A 160 -12.75 -9.30 -4.79
C GLY A 160 -12.95 -7.80 -4.62
N ILE A 161 -12.06 -7.19 -3.85
CA ILE A 161 -12.04 -5.75 -3.58
C ILE A 161 -11.06 -5.05 -4.51
N GLY A 162 -11.48 -3.92 -5.09
CA GLY A 162 -10.59 -2.96 -5.73
C GLY A 162 -10.12 -1.89 -4.73
N GLU A 163 -8.81 -1.66 -4.66
CA GLU A 163 -8.22 -0.49 -4.03
C GLU A 163 -8.46 0.75 -4.89
N LEU A 164 -8.85 1.85 -4.24
CA LEU A 164 -9.23 3.09 -4.90
C LEU A 164 -8.19 4.19 -4.73
N ARG A 165 -7.95 4.92 -5.83
CA ARG A 165 -7.27 6.22 -5.84
C ARG A 165 -8.06 7.20 -6.69
N LEU A 166 -7.93 8.48 -6.40
CA LEU A 166 -8.38 9.53 -7.33
C LEU A 166 -7.47 9.52 -8.57
N ASP A 167 -8.04 9.75 -9.75
CA ASP A 167 -7.25 9.87 -10.98
C ASP A 167 -6.44 11.18 -10.96
N PRO A 168 -5.08 11.12 -10.96
CA PRO A 168 -4.22 12.31 -10.94
C PRO A 168 -4.44 13.22 -12.14
N THR A 169 -4.96 12.69 -13.26
CA THR A 169 -5.22 13.45 -14.47
C THR A 169 -6.58 14.15 -14.46
N ASN A 170 -7.45 13.82 -13.49
CA ASN A 170 -8.80 14.35 -13.38
C ASN A 170 -9.11 14.82 -11.96
N GLN A 171 -8.71 16.07 -11.67
CA GLN A 171 -8.98 16.74 -10.40
C GLN A 171 -10.49 16.85 -10.12
N PRO A 172 -10.99 16.27 -9.00
CA PRO A 172 -12.36 16.54 -8.56
C PRO A 172 -12.52 18.01 -8.14
N THR A 173 -13.68 18.58 -8.45
CA THR A 173 -14.09 19.93 -8.09
C THR A 173 -15.44 19.88 -7.38
N ALA A 174 -15.85 20.98 -6.73
CA ALA A 174 -17.17 21.05 -6.09
C ALA A 174 -18.34 20.84 -7.08
N SER A 175 -18.15 21.07 -8.38
CA SER A 175 -19.14 20.81 -9.42
C SER A 175 -19.05 19.42 -10.06
N THR A 176 -18.15 18.56 -9.59
CA THR A 176 -17.95 17.22 -10.16
C THR A 176 -19.20 16.36 -9.91
N GLU A 177 -19.89 15.96 -10.96
CA GLU A 177 -20.98 14.96 -10.94
C GLU A 177 -20.51 13.59 -11.45
N THR A 178 -19.28 13.53 -11.96
CA THR A 178 -18.69 12.33 -12.55
C THR A 178 -17.26 12.18 -12.05
N LEU A 179 -17.05 11.23 -11.16
CA LEU A 179 -15.76 11.00 -10.52
C LEU A 179 -14.96 9.96 -11.32
N THR A 180 -13.69 10.27 -11.62
CA THR A 180 -12.78 9.30 -12.24
C THR A 180 -11.83 8.77 -11.18
N LEU A 181 -11.83 7.45 -11.03
CA LEU A 181 -11.06 6.70 -10.05
C LEU A 181 -10.04 5.83 -10.79
N LEU A 182 -8.87 5.64 -10.19
CA LEU A 182 -7.97 4.55 -10.53
C LEU A 182 -8.25 3.39 -9.59
N VAL A 183 -8.63 2.26 -10.16
CA VAL A 183 -8.95 1.03 -9.45
C VAL A 183 -7.81 0.04 -9.63
N THR A 184 -7.34 -0.56 -8.54
CA THR A 184 -6.39 -1.68 -8.58
C THR A 184 -6.99 -2.88 -7.88
N GLU A 185 -7.13 -4.02 -8.56
CA GLU A 185 -7.64 -5.23 -7.92
C GLU A 185 -6.68 -5.71 -6.83
N ARG A 186 -7.19 -5.96 -5.61
CA ARG A 186 -6.38 -6.49 -4.51
C ARG A 186 -6.21 -8.01 -4.58
N ALA A 187 -7.21 -8.71 -5.12
CA ALA A 187 -7.15 -10.16 -5.30
C ALA A 187 -6.11 -10.51 -6.37
N CYS A 188 -5.42 -11.65 -6.22
CA CYS A 188 -4.43 -12.06 -7.21
C CYS A 188 -5.08 -12.31 -8.57
N ALA A 189 -4.55 -11.68 -9.62
CA ALA A 189 -5.06 -11.79 -10.98
C ALA A 189 -3.94 -11.98 -12.02
N SER A 190 -2.79 -12.56 -11.61
CA SER A 190 -1.65 -12.84 -12.49
C SER A 190 -1.13 -11.63 -13.28
N GLY A 191 -1.35 -10.40 -12.77
CA GLY A 191 -0.96 -9.17 -13.47
C GLY A 191 -1.88 -8.77 -14.63
N GLU A 192 -3.09 -9.32 -14.69
CA GLU A 192 -4.06 -9.04 -15.74
C GLU A 192 -5.12 -8.03 -15.28
N LEU A 193 -5.62 -7.24 -16.24
CA LEU A 193 -6.81 -6.40 -16.05
C LEU A 193 -8.07 -7.28 -15.89
N PRO A 194 -9.14 -6.80 -15.23
CA PRO A 194 -10.39 -7.54 -15.06
C PRO A 194 -11.27 -7.57 -16.33
N VAL A 195 -10.68 -7.82 -17.50
CA VAL A 195 -11.39 -7.86 -18.78
C VAL A 195 -12.32 -9.08 -18.82
N GLY A 196 -13.58 -8.84 -19.18
CA GLY A 196 -14.61 -9.89 -19.24
C GLY A 196 -15.08 -10.40 -17.87
N ARG A 197 -14.78 -9.65 -16.81
CA ARG A 197 -15.29 -9.86 -15.46
C ARG A 197 -16.18 -8.68 -15.07
N ALA A 198 -17.20 -8.95 -14.28
CA ALA A 198 -18.10 -7.91 -13.81
C ALA A 198 -17.40 -6.98 -12.81
N ILE A 199 -17.58 -5.67 -12.99
CA ILE A 199 -17.13 -4.63 -12.05
C ILE A 199 -18.36 -3.95 -11.48
N ALA A 200 -18.47 -3.90 -10.15
CA ALA A 200 -19.62 -3.34 -9.49
C ALA A 200 -19.21 -2.23 -8.50
N PRO A 201 -19.24 -0.96 -8.92
CA PRO A 201 -19.13 0.16 -7.99
C PRO A 201 -20.38 0.20 -7.09
N VAL A 202 -20.16 0.25 -5.78
CA VAL A 202 -21.23 0.52 -4.81
C VAL A 202 -20.97 1.89 -4.20
N ILE A 203 -21.92 2.80 -4.38
CA ILE A 203 -21.79 4.21 -4.00
C ILE A 203 -22.85 4.53 -2.95
N PHE A 204 -22.44 5.18 -1.87
CA PHE A 204 -23.35 5.76 -0.89
C PHE A 204 -23.05 7.23 -0.72
N GLU A 205 -24.04 8.07 -1.01
CA GLU A 205 -23.94 9.51 -0.85
C GLU A 205 -24.63 9.96 0.44
N SER A 206 -23.93 10.82 1.17
CA SER A 206 -24.43 11.52 2.35
C SER A 206 -24.21 13.03 2.19
N GLU A 207 -24.61 13.80 3.20
CA GLU A 207 -24.40 15.26 3.19
C GLU A 207 -22.91 15.63 3.25
N ASP A 208 -22.08 14.79 3.88
CA ASP A 208 -20.67 15.10 4.16
C ASP A 208 -19.68 14.23 3.36
N ALA A 209 -20.12 13.12 2.78
CA ALA A 209 -19.23 12.15 2.14
C ALA A 209 -19.87 11.39 0.97
N VAL A 210 -19.01 10.96 0.05
CA VAL A 210 -19.27 9.98 -1.01
C VAL A 210 -18.44 8.73 -0.70
N ASP A 211 -19.10 7.71 -0.19
CA ASP A 211 -18.49 6.42 0.14
C ASP A 211 -18.51 5.51 -1.08
N VAL A 212 -17.35 5.00 -1.47
CA VAL A 212 -17.18 4.15 -2.65
C VAL A 212 -16.58 2.81 -2.23
N LEU A 213 -17.20 1.73 -2.68
CA LEU A 213 -16.68 0.37 -2.63
C LEU A 213 -16.54 -0.15 -4.05
N MET A 214 -15.36 -0.69 -4.38
CA MET A 214 -15.15 -1.33 -5.67
C MET A 214 -15.15 -2.83 -5.55
N LEU A 215 -16.09 -3.48 -6.23
CA LEU A 215 -16.18 -4.93 -6.32
C LEU A 215 -15.77 -5.38 -7.71
N ILE A 216 -14.94 -6.41 -7.79
CA ILE A 216 -14.46 -7.00 -9.03
C ILE A 216 -14.74 -8.50 -8.97
N GLU A 217 -15.49 -9.05 -9.92
CA GLU A 217 -15.80 -10.49 -9.95
C GLU A 217 -14.51 -11.31 -9.86
N ASP A 218 -14.50 -12.34 -9.03
CA ASP A 218 -13.30 -13.15 -8.79
C ASP A 218 -12.73 -13.74 -10.09
N SER A 219 -11.40 -13.85 -10.16
CA SER A 219 -10.73 -14.51 -11.28
C SER A 219 -11.08 -16.01 -11.33
N ARG A 220 -11.24 -16.54 -12.55
CA ARG A 220 -11.54 -17.97 -12.73
C ARG A 220 -10.24 -18.76 -12.75
N GLY A 221 -10.09 -19.69 -11.80
CA GLY A 221 -8.97 -20.63 -11.77
C GLY A 221 -7.89 -20.23 -10.77
N HIS A 222 -6.67 -20.71 -11.00
CA HIS A 222 -5.52 -20.38 -10.15
C HIS A 222 -4.84 -19.12 -10.69
N ALA A 223 -4.77 -18.08 -9.86
CA ALA A 223 -4.12 -16.81 -10.20
C ALA A 223 -2.88 -16.60 -9.31
N GLU A 224 -1.84 -16.04 -9.91
CA GLU A 224 -0.59 -15.68 -9.23
C GLU A 224 -0.64 -14.21 -8.77
N CYS A 225 0.26 -13.82 -7.87
CA CYS A 225 0.27 -12.50 -7.23
C CYS A 225 1.50 -11.65 -7.61
N PRO A 226 1.74 -11.36 -8.91
CA PRO A 226 2.83 -10.44 -9.30
C PRO A 226 2.49 -8.95 -9.05
N GLY A 227 1.28 -8.66 -8.54
CA GLY A 227 0.69 -7.32 -8.53
C GLY A 227 -0.18 -7.10 -9.77
N ASN A 228 -1.24 -6.30 -9.66
CA ASN A 228 -2.18 -6.07 -10.75
C ASN A 228 -2.08 -4.63 -11.28
N PRO A 229 -2.28 -4.41 -12.60
CA PRO A 229 -2.32 -3.07 -13.16
C PRO A 229 -3.56 -2.30 -12.69
N SER A 230 -3.40 -1.00 -12.43
CA SER A 230 -4.53 -0.10 -12.21
C SER A 230 -5.26 0.20 -13.52
N PHE A 231 -6.57 0.47 -13.45
CA PHE A 231 -7.38 0.93 -14.58
C PHE A 231 -8.29 2.09 -14.19
N PRO A 232 -8.56 3.02 -15.13
CA PRO A 232 -9.50 4.10 -14.89
C PRO A 232 -10.93 3.55 -14.88
N LEU A 233 -11.73 4.02 -13.93
CA LEU A 233 -13.16 3.78 -13.85
C LEU A 233 -13.87 5.09 -13.53
N THR A 234 -14.95 5.34 -14.25
CA THR A 234 -15.80 6.50 -14.02
C THR A 234 -17.05 6.10 -13.27
N VAL A 235 -17.41 6.87 -12.24
CA VAL A 235 -18.65 6.72 -11.49
C VAL A 235 -19.47 8.00 -11.53
N GLU A 236 -20.78 7.87 -11.71
CA GLU A 236 -21.72 8.99 -11.68
C GLU A 236 -22.23 9.23 -10.26
N LEU A 237 -22.33 10.49 -9.86
CA LEU A 237 -22.88 10.92 -8.57
C LEU A 237 -24.32 11.41 -8.76
N GLU A 238 -25.19 11.15 -7.78
CA GLU A 238 -26.57 11.65 -7.74
C GLU A 238 -26.64 13.16 -7.56
N ALA A 239 -25.60 13.76 -6.96
CA ALA A 239 -25.44 15.20 -6.79
C ALA A 239 -23.99 15.64 -7.02
N PRO A 240 -23.72 16.92 -7.35
CA PRO A 240 -22.36 17.46 -7.42
C PRO A 240 -21.58 17.23 -6.13
N LEU A 241 -20.29 16.89 -6.23
CA LEU A 241 -19.42 16.56 -5.09
C LEU A 241 -19.46 17.61 -3.97
N ALA A 242 -19.56 18.89 -4.30
CA ALA A 242 -19.56 20.01 -3.35
C ALA A 242 -18.35 19.95 -2.40
N ASP A 243 -18.59 20.04 -1.09
CA ASP A 243 -17.55 19.96 -0.06
C ASP A 243 -17.40 18.55 0.53
N ARG A 244 -18.03 17.53 -0.09
CA ARG A 244 -18.04 16.15 0.42
C ARG A 244 -16.69 15.48 0.21
N VAL A 245 -16.25 14.72 1.20
CA VAL A 245 -15.05 13.88 1.06
C VAL A 245 -15.39 12.61 0.29
N VAL A 246 -14.47 12.13 -0.54
CA VAL A 246 -14.58 10.81 -1.17
C VAL A 246 -13.86 9.80 -0.26
N ARG A 247 -14.47 8.65 0.02
CA ARG A 247 -13.88 7.63 0.90
C ARG A 247 -13.96 6.24 0.28
N ASP A 248 -12.89 5.47 0.43
CA ASP A 248 -12.88 4.03 0.18
C ASP A 248 -13.36 3.31 1.45
N ILE A 249 -14.51 2.64 1.33
CA ILE A 249 -15.15 1.90 2.43
C ILE A 249 -14.85 0.40 2.39
N SER A 250 -13.81 -0.04 1.68
CA SER A 250 -13.39 -1.44 1.65
C SER A 250 -12.81 -1.94 2.98
N VAL A 251 -12.47 -1.02 3.88
CA VAL A 251 -11.91 -1.28 5.21
C VAL A 251 -12.53 -0.35 6.25
N GLU A 252 -12.39 -0.70 7.53
CA GLU A 252 -12.86 0.11 8.65
C GLU A 252 -11.69 0.58 9.54
N PRO A 253 -11.57 1.89 9.83
CA PRO A 253 -12.40 2.99 9.32
C PRO A 253 -12.19 3.23 7.83
N PRO A 254 -13.18 3.87 7.15
CA PRO A 254 -13.04 4.27 5.76
C PRO A 254 -11.79 5.11 5.52
N ILE A 255 -11.15 4.90 4.37
CA ILE A 255 -9.98 5.67 3.95
C ILE A 255 -10.46 6.89 3.16
N GLU A 256 -10.17 8.10 3.64
CA GLU A 256 -10.41 9.30 2.84
C GLU A 256 -9.46 9.35 1.63
N LEU A 257 -10.02 9.47 0.43
CA LEU A 257 -9.26 9.65 -0.79
C LEU A 257 -8.89 11.12 -0.91
N ALA A 258 -7.65 11.45 -0.56
CA ALA A 258 -7.20 12.83 -0.47
C ALA A 258 -6.92 13.46 -1.84
N TRP A 259 -7.31 14.74 -1.96
CA TRP A 259 -6.92 15.63 -3.06
C TRP A 259 -6.36 16.97 -2.51
N PRO A 260 -5.25 17.53 -3.04
CA PRO A 260 -4.37 16.94 -4.05
C PRO A 260 -3.84 15.60 -3.57
N ILE A 261 -3.60 14.66 -4.51
CA ILE A 261 -3.08 13.33 -4.18
C ILE A 261 -1.86 13.56 -3.29
N PRO A 262 -1.86 13.07 -2.03
CA PRO A 262 -0.73 13.22 -1.16
C PRO A 262 0.45 12.59 -1.89
N THR A 263 1.45 13.39 -2.24
CA THR A 263 2.73 12.82 -2.62
C THR A 263 3.16 12.05 -1.38
N ARG A 264 3.25 10.71 -1.48
CA ARG A 264 3.93 9.97 -0.41
C ARG A 264 5.29 10.65 -0.22
N PRO A 265 5.79 10.75 1.02
CA PRO A 265 7.08 11.36 1.26
C PRO A 265 8.11 10.74 0.32
N SER A 266 8.90 11.59 -0.35
CA SER A 266 9.91 11.13 -1.30
C SER A 266 10.82 10.12 -0.64
N GLU A 267 11.18 9.09 -1.38
CA GLU A 267 12.16 8.10 -0.94
C GLU A 267 13.50 8.35 -1.62
N LEU A 268 14.58 8.22 -0.84
CA LEU A 268 15.93 8.09 -1.38
C LEU A 268 16.42 6.69 -1.09
N SER A 269 16.79 5.95 -2.12
CA SER A 269 17.38 4.61 -2.01
C SER A 269 18.81 4.60 -2.58
N ILE A 270 19.72 3.91 -1.90
CA ILE A 270 21.08 3.65 -2.38
C ILE A 270 21.16 2.20 -2.86
N VAL A 271 21.69 2.03 -4.07
CA VAL A 271 21.96 0.73 -4.68
C VAL A 271 23.44 0.65 -5.02
N ILE A 272 24.04 -0.52 -4.83
CA ILE A 272 25.40 -0.80 -5.27
C ILE A 272 25.41 -1.90 -6.32
N GLU A 273 26.26 -1.72 -7.32
CA GLU A 273 26.41 -2.67 -8.43
C GLU A 273 27.87 -2.78 -8.87
N GLY A 274 28.15 -3.76 -9.73
CA GLY A 274 29.45 -3.94 -10.36
C GLY A 274 30.27 -5.10 -9.78
N ALA A 275 31.59 -4.98 -9.90
CA ALA A 275 32.51 -6.04 -9.53
C ALA A 275 32.83 -6.04 -8.02
N PRO A 276 33.00 -7.22 -7.40
CA PRO A 276 33.56 -7.29 -6.05
C PRO A 276 34.95 -6.65 -6.01
N PRO A 277 35.37 -6.10 -4.86
CA PRO A 277 36.72 -5.58 -4.69
C PRO A 277 37.76 -6.70 -4.74
N ASP A 278 39.01 -6.34 -5.03
CA ASP A 278 40.15 -7.26 -4.96
C ASP A 278 40.43 -7.69 -3.51
N ASP A 279 41.05 -8.87 -3.33
CA ASP A 279 41.42 -9.36 -2.00
C ASP A 279 42.31 -8.36 -1.23
N GLY A 280 41.95 -8.09 0.03
CA GLY A 280 42.64 -7.08 0.85
C GLY A 280 42.20 -5.65 0.56
N THR A 281 41.14 -5.46 -0.22
CA THR A 281 40.48 -4.16 -0.43
C THR A 281 38.98 -4.26 -0.13
N ALA A 282 38.33 -3.12 0.05
CA ALA A 282 36.88 -3.02 0.21
C ALA A 282 36.30 -1.92 -0.65
N ASN A 283 35.10 -2.16 -1.18
CA ASN A 283 34.26 -1.13 -1.75
C ASN A 283 33.59 -0.40 -0.58
N VAL A 284 33.87 0.90 -0.47
CA VAL A 284 33.35 1.77 0.59
C VAL A 284 32.30 2.67 -0.02
N PHE A 285 31.18 2.80 0.67
CA PHE A 285 30.18 3.82 0.35
C PHE A 285 29.70 4.49 1.64
N ALA A 286 29.55 5.81 1.57
CA ALA A 286 29.29 6.68 2.71
C ALA A 286 28.20 7.68 2.38
N TRP A 287 27.50 8.16 3.40
CA TRP A 287 26.46 9.17 3.26
C TRP A 287 26.45 10.14 4.45
N THR A 288 26.06 11.39 4.17
CA THR A 288 25.95 12.44 5.18
C THR A 288 24.52 12.63 5.71
N GLY A 289 24.40 13.48 6.73
CA GLY A 289 23.12 13.93 7.31
C GLY A 289 22.87 13.39 8.72
N THR A 290 21.62 13.47 9.18
CA THR A 290 21.22 13.14 10.55
C THR A 290 21.48 11.68 10.90
N GLN A 291 21.47 10.80 9.90
CA GLN A 291 21.84 9.38 10.02
C GLN A 291 23.11 9.09 9.20
N ALA A 292 24.13 9.94 9.28
CA ALA A 292 25.39 9.71 8.55
C ALA A 292 26.01 8.36 8.91
N GLY A 293 26.57 7.69 7.91
CA GLY A 293 27.16 6.36 8.06
C GLY A 293 28.01 5.99 6.86
N ALA A 294 28.72 4.87 6.98
CA ALA A 294 29.41 4.24 5.87
C ALA A 294 29.46 2.73 6.08
N LEU A 295 29.46 1.98 4.98
CA LEU A 295 29.69 0.55 4.99
C LEU A 295 30.90 0.22 4.12
N LEU A 296 31.60 -0.84 4.51
CA LEU A 296 32.76 -1.37 3.80
C LEU A 296 32.48 -2.83 3.45
N LEU A 297 32.40 -3.13 2.17
CA LEU A 297 32.19 -4.49 1.70
C LEU A 297 33.48 -5.07 1.15
N GLU A 298 33.98 -6.15 1.77
CA GLU A 298 35.04 -6.99 1.21
C GLU A 298 34.49 -7.93 0.13
N SER A 299 35.39 -8.65 -0.56
CA SER A 299 35.04 -9.59 -1.63
C SER A 299 34.02 -10.66 -1.19
N GLN A 300 34.07 -11.12 0.06
CA GLN A 300 33.14 -12.12 0.61
C GLN A 300 31.75 -11.53 0.92
N GLY A 301 31.69 -10.30 1.42
CA GLY A 301 30.42 -9.62 1.71
C GLY A 301 29.71 -9.13 0.44
N TRP A 302 30.45 -8.89 -0.65
CA TRP A 302 29.90 -8.37 -1.89
C TRP A 302 28.82 -9.28 -2.51
N SER A 303 29.01 -10.60 -2.51
CA SER A 303 28.01 -11.51 -3.08
C SER A 303 26.73 -11.62 -2.25
N GLU A 304 26.78 -11.23 -0.98
CA GLU A 304 25.62 -11.25 -0.08
C GLU A 304 24.85 -9.91 -0.10
N PHE A 305 25.52 -8.81 -0.46
CA PHE A 305 25.01 -7.44 -0.35
C PHE A 305 24.94 -6.64 -1.65
N ALA A 306 25.35 -7.19 -2.81
CA ALA A 306 25.17 -6.49 -4.09
C ALA A 306 23.67 -6.24 -4.35
N GLY A 307 23.28 -4.97 -4.46
CA GLY A 307 21.89 -4.54 -4.58
C GLY A 307 21.54 -3.39 -3.64
N TRP A 308 20.38 -3.50 -2.99
CA TRP A 308 19.84 -2.46 -2.09
C TRP A 308 20.65 -2.36 -0.79
N ILE A 309 20.93 -1.12 -0.37
CA ILE A 309 21.74 -0.84 0.81
C ILE A 309 20.95 -0.15 1.92
N GLN A 310 20.34 0.99 1.60
CA GLN A 310 19.71 1.88 2.58
C GLN A 310 18.65 2.71 1.88
N ALA A 311 17.56 2.98 2.60
CA ALA A 311 16.53 3.91 2.17
C ALA A 311 16.20 4.93 3.26
N TRP A 312 15.70 6.09 2.85
CA TRP A 312 15.12 7.10 3.73
C TRP A 312 13.74 7.48 3.23
N SER A 313 12.75 7.48 4.14
CA SER A 313 11.42 8.02 3.89
C SER A 313 10.88 8.64 5.19
N PRO A 314 10.58 9.95 5.22
CA PRO A 314 10.84 10.93 4.17
C PRO A 314 12.33 11.15 3.90
N ALA A 315 12.69 11.34 2.63
CA ALA A 315 14.00 11.81 2.20
C ALA A 315 14.00 13.34 2.06
N ASP A 316 13.72 14.03 3.16
CA ASP A 316 13.55 15.48 3.26
C ASP A 316 14.83 16.24 3.63
N GLU A 317 15.94 15.53 3.81
CA GLU A 317 17.25 16.09 4.15
C GLU A 317 18.21 15.99 2.95
N PRO A 318 18.92 17.07 2.57
CA PRO A 318 20.02 16.99 1.61
C PRO A 318 21.12 16.04 2.10
N ARG A 319 21.66 15.21 1.19
CA ARG A 319 22.72 14.25 1.51
C ARG A 319 23.82 14.30 0.45
N VAL A 320 25.05 14.04 0.86
CA VAL A 320 26.13 13.67 -0.07
C VAL A 320 26.34 12.18 0.07
N ILE A 321 26.28 11.48 -1.06
CA ILE A 321 26.58 10.05 -1.16
C ILE A 321 27.89 9.91 -1.90
N SER A 322 28.80 9.13 -1.37
CA SER A 322 30.08 8.86 -2.01
C SER A 322 30.47 7.40 -1.99
N GLY A 323 31.29 7.03 -2.97
CA GLY A 323 31.88 5.71 -3.10
C GLY A 323 33.37 5.80 -3.40
N PHE A 324 34.14 4.83 -2.94
CA PHE A 324 35.56 4.64 -3.29
C PHE A 324 36.04 3.24 -2.92
N VAL A 325 37.24 2.87 -3.35
CA VAL A 325 37.89 1.61 -2.95
C VAL A 325 38.97 1.91 -1.93
N ALA A 326 38.97 1.17 -0.81
CA ALA A 326 39.94 1.33 0.27
C ALA A 326 40.79 0.08 0.47
N ALA A 327 42.05 0.26 0.89
CA ALA A 327 42.89 -0.84 1.36
C ALA A 327 42.46 -1.31 2.75
N CYS A 328 42.30 -2.61 2.92
CA CYS A 328 42.13 -3.22 4.24
C CYS A 328 43.48 -3.25 4.98
N GLY A 329 43.44 -3.11 6.31
CA GLY A 329 44.62 -3.29 7.16
C GLY A 329 45.06 -4.75 7.25
N ALA A 330 46.12 -5.02 8.02
CA ALA A 330 46.65 -6.37 8.23
C ALA A 330 45.64 -7.36 8.86
N ASP A 331 44.60 -6.84 9.53
CA ASP A 331 43.64 -7.60 10.33
C ASP A 331 42.22 -7.62 9.74
N ARG A 332 42.10 -7.48 8.39
CA ARG A 332 40.83 -7.33 7.61
C ARG A 332 40.22 -5.92 7.68
N CYS A 333 39.25 -5.65 6.81
CA CYS A 333 38.42 -4.46 6.87
C CYS A 333 37.44 -4.59 8.05
N ALA A 334 37.17 -3.47 8.71
CA ALA A 334 36.11 -3.41 9.71
C ALA A 334 34.75 -3.48 8.98
N GLU A 335 33.87 -4.37 9.44
CA GLU A 335 32.55 -4.62 8.83
C GLU A 335 31.65 -3.38 8.89
N GLU A 336 31.75 -2.60 9.97
CA GLU A 336 31.06 -1.31 10.13
C GLU A 336 32.03 -0.30 10.74
N CYS A 337 31.95 0.95 10.29
CA CYS A 337 32.73 2.05 10.85
C CYS A 337 31.81 3.26 11.02
N GLU A 338 31.84 3.87 12.20
CA GLU A 338 31.09 5.10 12.49
C GLU A 338 31.96 6.35 12.27
N GLY A 339 31.41 7.34 11.58
CA GLY A 339 31.98 8.69 11.46
C GLY A 339 33.26 8.80 10.61
N GLU A 340 34.19 9.65 11.01
CA GLU A 340 35.41 9.98 10.22
C GLU A 340 36.41 8.81 10.11
N ALA A 341 36.22 7.71 10.86
CA ALA A 341 37.13 6.57 10.86
C ALA A 341 37.12 5.78 9.53
N CYS A 342 36.05 5.87 8.74
CA CYS A 342 35.89 5.18 7.44
C CYS A 342 36.59 5.90 6.29
N VAL A 343 36.76 7.22 6.41
CA VAL A 343 37.17 8.13 5.33
C VAL A 343 38.62 8.57 5.54
N ALA A 344 39.45 7.70 6.12
CA ALA A 344 40.87 7.95 6.25
C ALA A 344 41.49 7.99 4.84
N ALA A 345 41.74 9.20 4.33
CA ALA A 345 42.20 9.46 2.96
C ALA A 345 43.50 8.73 2.61
N ASP A 346 44.28 8.31 3.60
CA ASP A 346 45.51 7.52 3.44
C ASP A 346 45.26 6.06 3.01
N ARG A 347 44.01 5.59 3.02
CA ARG A 347 43.63 4.23 2.60
C ARG A 347 42.93 4.15 1.25
N MET A 348 42.57 5.28 0.64
CA MET A 348 41.88 5.29 -0.66
C MET A 348 42.82 4.84 -1.78
N LEU A 349 42.42 3.83 -2.53
CA LEU A 349 43.19 3.24 -3.64
C LEU A 349 42.82 3.83 -5.01
N GLY A 350 41.80 4.69 -5.06
CA GLY A 350 41.30 5.31 -6.29
C GLY A 350 40.54 6.60 -6.04
N PRO A 351 40.01 7.23 -7.10
CA PRO A 351 39.21 8.44 -6.97
C PRO A 351 37.90 8.16 -6.24
N GLU A 352 37.45 9.12 -5.43
CA GLU A 352 36.08 9.16 -4.91
C GLU A 352 35.11 9.54 -6.03
N CYS A 353 34.01 8.81 -6.13
CA CYS A 353 32.82 9.26 -6.84
C CYS A 353 31.83 9.80 -5.81
N SER A 354 31.17 10.92 -6.11
CA SER A 354 30.20 11.52 -5.21
C SER A 354 29.03 12.13 -5.97
N ALA A 355 27.85 12.10 -5.34
CA ALA A 355 26.65 12.75 -5.81
C ALA A 355 25.95 13.47 -4.64
N GLY A 356 25.46 14.67 -4.91
CA GLY A 356 24.58 15.38 -4.00
C GLY A 356 23.13 14.98 -4.27
N TYR A 357 22.41 14.59 -3.23
CA TYR A 357 20.97 14.47 -3.22
C TYR A 357 20.36 15.75 -2.64
N GLU A 358 19.47 16.37 -3.40
CA GLU A 358 18.55 17.40 -2.92
C GLU A 358 17.13 16.84 -2.93
N PRO A 359 16.37 16.97 -1.82
CA PRO A 359 14.98 16.56 -1.77
C PRO A 359 14.15 17.17 -2.90
N MET A 360 13.47 16.31 -3.65
CA MET A 360 12.58 16.71 -4.73
C MET A 360 11.16 16.25 -4.44
N GLU A 361 10.26 17.21 -4.31
CA GLU A 361 8.84 16.93 -4.12
C GLU A 361 8.28 16.16 -5.33
N GLY A 362 7.57 15.06 -5.08
CA GLY A 362 6.94 14.26 -6.12
C GLY A 362 7.90 13.35 -6.89
N PHE A 363 9.13 13.14 -6.43
CA PHE A 363 10.07 12.17 -7.02
C PHE A 363 10.74 11.32 -5.94
N ASP A 364 10.80 10.01 -6.20
CA ASP A 364 11.79 9.16 -5.56
C ASP A 364 13.13 9.31 -6.27
N SER A 365 14.20 9.11 -5.53
CA SER A 365 15.54 9.05 -6.09
C SER A 365 16.21 7.73 -5.77
N THR A 366 16.79 7.10 -6.78
CA THR A 366 17.70 5.97 -6.61
C THR A 366 19.09 6.43 -7.01
N ILE A 367 20.05 6.34 -6.10
CA ILE A 367 21.46 6.60 -6.36
C ILE A 367 22.18 5.26 -6.46
N THR A 368 22.70 4.97 -7.65
CA THR A 368 23.43 3.73 -7.92
C THR A 368 24.92 4.00 -7.97
N ILE A 369 25.69 3.33 -7.10
CA ILE A 369 27.15 3.34 -7.12
C ILE A 369 27.64 2.08 -7.82
N SER A 370 28.26 2.23 -8.98
CA SER A 370 28.80 1.11 -9.75
C SER A 370 30.32 1.03 -9.57
N TYR A 371 30.83 -0.14 -9.17
CA TYR A 371 32.26 -0.38 -8.98
C TYR A 371 32.86 -1.19 -10.13
N ALA A 372 34.04 -0.77 -10.58
CA ALA A 372 34.85 -1.50 -11.54
C ALA A 372 36.33 -1.32 -11.19
N ASN A 373 36.97 -2.41 -10.75
CA ASN A 373 38.34 -2.38 -10.22
C ASN A 373 38.44 -1.37 -9.05
N GLN A 374 39.44 -0.47 -9.07
CA GLN A 374 39.65 0.58 -8.06
C GLN A 374 38.92 1.89 -8.38
N THR A 375 37.89 1.84 -9.22
CA THR A 375 37.12 3.03 -9.63
C THR A 375 35.64 2.82 -9.38
N CYS A 376 34.92 3.92 -9.16
CA CYS A 376 33.47 3.90 -9.07
C CYS A 376 32.87 5.04 -9.90
N THR A 377 31.59 4.85 -10.25
CA THR A 377 30.74 5.86 -10.88
C THR A 377 29.43 5.95 -10.11
N ILE A 378 28.81 7.12 -10.09
CA ILE A 378 27.48 7.30 -9.49
C ILE A 378 26.52 7.78 -10.58
N ASP A 379 25.35 7.15 -10.61
CA ASP A 379 24.20 7.59 -11.38
C ASP A 379 23.02 7.87 -10.45
N GLN A 380 22.18 8.84 -10.80
CA GLN A 380 20.98 9.18 -10.05
C GLN A 380 19.77 9.07 -10.97
N GLN A 381 18.88 8.14 -10.66
CA GLN A 381 17.60 8.01 -11.31
C GLN A 381 16.51 8.70 -10.48
N LEU A 382 15.64 9.45 -11.16
CA LEU A 382 14.45 10.05 -10.57
C LEU A 382 13.21 9.32 -11.08
N THR A 383 12.35 8.90 -10.16
CA THR A 383 11.09 8.23 -10.48
C THR A 383 9.94 9.09 -9.96
N PRO A 384 9.04 9.58 -10.83
CA PRO A 384 7.86 10.32 -10.38
C PRO A 384 7.06 9.52 -9.36
N ILE A 385 6.68 10.17 -8.26
CA ILE A 385 5.76 9.62 -7.27
C ILE A 385 4.36 9.74 -7.86
N PRO A 386 3.64 8.62 -8.03
CA PRO A 386 2.32 8.59 -8.66
C PRO A 386 1.22 9.19 -7.80
#